data_AF-A0A345BYM0-F1
#
_entry.id   AF-A0A345BYM0-F1
#
_cell.length_a   1.000
_cell.length_b   1.000
_cell.length_c   1.000
_cell.angle_alpha   90.00
_cell.angle_beta   90.00
_cell.angle_gamma   90.00
#
_symmetry.space_group_name_H-M   'P 1'
#
loop_
_entity.id
_entity.type
_entity.pdbx_description
1 polymer ?
#
loop_
_entity_poly.entity_id
_entity_poly.type
_entity_poly.pdbx_seq_one_letter_code
_entity_poly.pdbx_strand_id
1 'polypeptide(L)'
;MGIVAEENDRIYRISGVGGSEFVCSKTVDSVRIGDMHTEDFALEIGAMNYGFHLESIIGLDLLQQLKAIINIDELTLHSNN
;
A
#
# COMPACT_ATOMS: atom_id res chain seq x y z
N MET A 1 9.18 -15.30 8.32
CA MET A 1 9.75 -14.27 7.42
C MET A 1 8.59 -13.40 6.98
N GLY A 2 8.69 -12.10 7.24
CA GLY A 2 7.61 -11.14 7.05
C GLY A 2 8.17 -9.74 7.28
N ILE A 3 7.35 -8.74 7.03
CA ILE A 3 7.76 -7.35 7.21
C ILE A 3 7.64 -7.02 8.71
N VAL A 4 8.79 -6.74 9.34
CA VAL A 4 8.90 -6.45 10.78
C VAL A 4 9.47 -5.05 10.93
N ALA A 5 8.96 -4.28 11.90
CA ALA A 5 9.49 -2.96 12.19
C ALA A 5 10.95 -3.04 12.69
N GLU A 6 11.81 -2.20 12.13
CA GLU A 6 13.22 -2.02 12.49
C GLU A 6 13.43 -0.69 13.21
N GLU A 7 14.53 -0.57 13.97
CA GLU A 7 14.83 0.61 14.80
C GLU A 7 14.85 1.93 14.01
N ASN A 8 15.25 1.87 12.73
CA ASN A 8 15.37 3.04 11.86
C ASN A 8 14.13 3.29 10.98
N ASP A 9 13.10 2.46 11.09
CA ASP A 9 11.87 2.67 10.32
C ASP A 9 11.14 3.93 10.80
N ARG A 10 10.54 4.65 9.85
CA ARG A 10 9.87 5.91 10.16
C ARG A 10 8.49 5.60 10.72
N ILE A 11 8.23 6.02 11.95
CA ILE A 11 6.89 5.99 12.55
C ILE A 11 6.26 7.37 12.40
N TYR A 12 5.09 7.44 11.77
CA TYR A 12 4.32 8.67 11.66
C TYR A 12 2.82 8.38 11.71
N ARG A 13 2.03 9.44 11.66
CA ARG A 13 0.58 9.38 11.76
C ARG A 13 -0.06 9.65 10.40
N ILE A 14 -0.92 8.74 9.96
CA ILE A 14 -1.81 8.96 8.81
C ILE A 14 -3.19 9.36 9.30
N SER A 15 -4.01 9.94 8.42
CA SER A 15 -5.35 10.43 8.76
C SER A 15 -6.34 10.12 7.64
N GLY A 16 -7.56 9.75 8.02
CA GLY A 16 -8.67 9.47 7.12
C GLY A 16 -10.02 9.71 7.79
N VAL A 17 -11.10 9.17 7.21
CA VAL A 17 -12.47 9.36 7.73
C VAL A 17 -12.62 8.82 9.15
N GLY A 18 -11.93 7.73 9.48
CA GLY A 18 -11.94 7.09 10.81
C GLY A 18 -11.07 7.78 11.87
N GLY A 19 -10.45 8.92 11.58
CA GLY A 19 -9.52 9.60 12.47
C GLY A 19 -8.07 9.40 12.04
N SER A 20 -7.16 9.23 13.00
CA SER A 20 -5.73 9.17 12.75
C SER A 20 -5.07 7.99 13.45
N GLU A 21 -4.13 7.34 12.79
CA GLU A 21 -3.46 6.14 13.27
C GLU A 21 -1.95 6.22 13.04
N PHE A 22 -1.18 5.54 13.91
CA PHE A 22 0.26 5.41 13.73
C PHE A 22 0.57 4.26 12.78
N VAL A 23 1.48 4.52 11.85
CA VAL A 23 2.00 3.54 10.90
C VAL A 23 3.52 3.52 10.96
N CYS A 24 4.08 2.35 10.70
CA CYS A 24 5.50 2.14 10.43
C CYS A 24 5.70 2.13 8.92
N SER A 25 6.61 2.95 8.40
CA SER A 25 6.95 2.97 6.98
C SER A 25 8.24 2.21 6.74
N LYS A 26 8.21 1.30 5.76
CA LYS A 26 9.36 0.49 5.34
C LYS A 26 9.45 0.46 3.82
N THR A 27 10.66 0.66 3.30
CA THR A 27 10.93 0.47 1.88
C THR A 27 11.13 -1.02 1.60
N VAL A 28 10.43 -1.53 0.60
CA VAL A 28 10.58 -2.88 0.08
C VAL A 28 11.23 -2.85 -1.30
N ASP A 29 12.01 -3.88 -1.60
CA ASP A 29 12.75 -3.97 -2.87
C ASP A 29 11.81 -3.97 -4.08
N SER A 30 10.64 -4.61 -3.95
CA SER A 30 9.64 -4.61 -5.02
C SER A 30 8.21 -4.82 -4.53
N VAL A 31 7.26 -4.27 -5.29
CA VAL A 31 5.83 -4.55 -5.18
C VAL A 31 5.32 -5.00 -6.54
N ARG A 32 4.56 -6.10 -6.56
CA ARG A 32 4.03 -6.69 -7.79
C ARG A 32 2.51 -6.89 -7.70
N ILE A 33 1.80 -6.44 -8.73
CA ILE A 33 0.36 -6.69 -8.91
C ILE A 33 0.18 -7.27 -10.31
N GLY A 34 -0.07 -8.58 -10.39
CA GLY A 34 -0.10 -9.31 -11.66
C GLY A 34 1.22 -9.15 -12.42
N ASP A 35 1.16 -8.55 -13.61
CA ASP A 35 2.32 -8.29 -14.47
C ASP A 35 2.96 -6.90 -14.24
N MET A 36 2.31 -6.03 -13.46
CA MET A 36 2.86 -4.73 -13.09
C MET A 36 3.80 -4.88 -11.90
N HIS A 37 4.94 -4.19 -11.93
CA HIS A 37 5.88 -4.14 -10.81
C HIS A 37 6.47 -2.74 -10.66
N THR A 38 6.85 -2.42 -9.43
CA THR A 38 7.66 -1.26 -9.07
C THR A 38 8.75 -1.70 -8.10
N GLU A 39 9.85 -0.97 -8.07
CA GLU A 39 11.02 -1.22 -7.21
C GLU A 39 11.16 -0.10 -6.17
N ASP A 40 11.85 -0.36 -5.07
CA ASP A 40 12.14 0.63 -4.01
C ASP A 40 10.89 1.38 -3.50
N PHE A 41 9.84 0.64 -3.14
CA PHE A 41 8.55 1.23 -2.76
C PHE A 41 8.40 1.35 -1.24
N ALA A 42 7.93 2.50 -0.76
CA ALA A 42 7.63 2.71 0.66
C ALA A 42 6.23 2.18 1.00
N LEU A 43 6.16 1.15 1.84
CA LEU A 43 4.92 0.57 2.36
C LEU A 43 4.63 1.10 3.77
N GLU A 44 3.35 1.32 4.07
CA GLU A 44 2.86 1.65 5.42
C GLU A 44 2.24 0.42 6.10
N ILE A 45 2.63 0.16 7.35
CA ILE A 45 2.19 -0.98 8.14
C ILE A 45 1.53 -0.44 9.40
N GLY A 46 0.24 -0.74 9.57
CA GLY A 46 -0.58 -0.29 10.69
C GLY A 46 -1.47 -1.41 11.25
N ALA A 47 -2.25 -1.07 12.28
CA ALA A 47 -3.13 -2.03 12.94
C ALA A 47 -4.36 -2.43 12.10
N MET A 48 -4.74 -1.63 11.09
CA MET A 48 -5.86 -1.87 10.15
C MET A 48 -7.19 -2.28 10.82
N ASN A 49 -7.43 -1.83 12.06
CA ASN A 49 -8.63 -2.19 12.83
C ASN A 49 -9.80 -1.25 12.51
N TYR A 50 -10.38 -1.41 11.32
CA TYR A 50 -11.48 -0.56 10.83
C TYR A 50 -12.89 -1.14 11.07
N GLY A 51 -13.01 -2.21 11.87
CA GLY A 51 -14.29 -2.86 12.16
C GLY A 51 -14.80 -3.81 11.06
N PHE A 52 -14.00 -4.06 10.02
CA PHE A 52 -14.22 -5.07 8.99
C PHE A 52 -12.89 -5.68 8.55
N HIS A 53 -12.95 -6.82 7.88
CA HIS A 53 -11.76 -7.53 7.41
C HIS A 53 -11.19 -6.82 6.18
N LEU A 54 -9.92 -6.40 6.26
CA LEU A 54 -9.18 -5.77 5.17
C LEU A 54 -7.74 -6.28 5.21
N GLU A 55 -7.27 -6.81 4.09
CA GLU A 55 -5.91 -7.36 3.96
C GLU A 55 -4.86 -6.26 3.74
N SER A 56 -5.17 -5.29 2.87
CA SER A 56 -4.25 -4.21 2.50
C SER A 56 -5.00 -3.07 1.81
N ILE A 57 -4.44 -1.87 1.85
CA ILE A 57 -4.90 -0.71 1.07
C ILE A 57 -3.91 -0.48 -0.07
N ILE A 58 -4.43 -0.36 -1.30
CA ILE A 58 -3.65 0.05 -2.46
C ILE A 58 -3.77 1.57 -2.60
N GLY A 59 -2.67 2.27 -2.33
CA GLY A 59 -2.58 3.72 -2.45
C GLY A 59 -2.51 4.19 -3.90
N LEU A 60 -2.91 5.46 -4.12
CA LEU A 60 -2.84 6.10 -5.44
C LEU A 60 -1.39 6.26 -5.94
N ASP A 61 -0.45 6.43 -5.03
CA ASP A 61 0.99 6.49 -5.30
C ASP A 61 1.52 5.20 -5.94
N LEU A 62 1.14 4.03 -5.39
CA LEU A 62 1.47 2.73 -6.00
C LEU A 62 0.83 2.61 -7.38
N LEU A 63 -0.46 2.95 -7.49
CA LEU A 63 -1.19 2.89 -8.76
C LEU A 63 -0.56 3.79 -9.84
N GLN A 64 -0.07 4.97 -9.47
CA GLN A 64 0.63 5.89 -10.37
C GLN A 64 1.97 5.33 -10.82
N GLN A 65 2.77 4.75 -9.92
CA GLN A 65 4.06 4.14 -10.28
C GLN A 65 3.86 2.94 -11.22
N LEU A 66 2.85 2.12 -10.96
CA LEU A 66 2.48 0.98 -11.81
C LEU A 66 1.83 1.41 -13.14
N LYS A 67 1.50 2.70 -13.30
CA LYS A 67 0.72 3.25 -14.43
C LYS A 67 -0.57 2.46 -14.67
N ALA A 68 -1.23 2.09 -13.57
CA ALA A 68 -2.36 1.19 -13.63
C ALA A 68 -3.62 1.90 -14.16
N ILE A 69 -4.40 1.18 -14.97
CA ILE A 69 -5.73 1.58 -15.41
C ILE A 69 -6.74 0.90 -14.50
N ILE A 70 -7.61 1.68 -13.86
CA ILE A 70 -8.68 1.16 -13.00
C ILE A 70 -9.98 1.15 -13.80
N ASN A 71 -10.53 -0.03 -14.03
CA ASN A 71 -11.89 -0.19 -14.54
C ASN A 71 -12.83 -0.43 -13.36
N ILE A 72 -13.63 0.58 -13.03
CA ILE A 72 -14.54 0.56 -11.88
C ILE A 72 -15.80 -0.27 -12.15
N ASP A 73 -16.22 -0.39 -13.41
CA ASP A 73 -17.39 -1.19 -13.79
C ASP A 73 -17.12 -2.69 -13.58
N GLU A 74 -15.94 -3.14 -14.01
CA GLU A 74 -15.50 -4.53 -13.88
C GLU A 74 -14.78 -4.83 -12.56
N LEU A 75 -14.45 -3.80 -11.78
CA LEU A 75 -13.59 -3.88 -10.59
C LEU A 75 -12.22 -4.51 -10.88
N THR A 76 -11.61 -4.12 -12.00
CA THR A 76 -10.34 -4.66 -12.50
C THR A 76 -9.24 -3.59 -12.57
N LEU A 77 -8.00 -4.07 -12.48
CA LEU A 77 -6.77 -3.30 -12.61
C LEU A 77 -5.99 -3.84 -13.81
N HIS A 78 -5.64 -2.96 -14.75
CA HIS A 78 -4.91 -3.32 -15.96
C HIS A 78 -3.58 -2.57 -16.05
N SER A 79 -2.57 -3.23 -16.60
CA SER A 79 -1.36 -2.54 -17.05
C SER A 79 -1.68 -1.65 -18.25
N ASN A 80 -1.12 -0.45 -18.27
CA ASN A 80 -1.08 0.37 -19.48
C ASN A 80 0.04 -0.15 -20.41
N ASN A 81 -0.23 -1.26 -21.10
CA ASN A 81 0.63 -1.83 -22.15
C ASN A 81 0.07 -1.52 -23.54
#